data_AF-A0A1Y1WR54-F1
#
_entry.id   AF-A0A1Y1WR54-F1
#
_cell.length_a   1.000
_cell.length_b   1.000
_cell.length_c   1.000
_cell.angle_alpha   90.00
_cell.angle_beta   90.00
_cell.angle_gamma   90.00
#
_symmetry.space_group_name_H-M   'P 1'
#
loop_
_entity.id
_entity.type
_entity.pdbx_description
1 polymer ?
#
loop_
_entity_poly.entity_id
_entity_poly.type
_entity_poly.pdbx_seq_one_letter_code
_entity_poly.pdbx_strand_id
1 'polypeptide(L)'
;MVGNYYKEEITPERKLVYLVKSITKYQICHNKQKLYEIAKNMYNDSKIETFSPAMKKAYEKQSIRIFHDLSKQKHSDAQYYLGIIYEEKKNYKKAAKYYELSYQNKHPMGTYHLGQCYEYGKGKLKNVRTAETLYRKAAMVGYCQPSMIHLGMSYLNGNFGRKNLKEAAHWLEKATTTLSKDIDRDLLARACSELYKIYAIGDEESGLIPDYEEALLYLKMGAENGSIEAMMEICNIERKHPKKLLYWTKKAAELDCLEAQIKLATWYLCDHTDIVEQDKALGFYWLKQAALPKNLETDDEKRNQGCIQFILGTYYETGIEGVQLPDENEALYWFVVSAKLGITEAIEKIKEKQIEHKYEDSSISDFIDQVMDKGLYGKPSESSLECQQILKDLPNKSHHSPQM
;
A
#
# COMPACT_ATOMS: atom_id res chain seq x y z
N MET A 1 -30.58 -38.93 -4.97
CA MET A 1 -31.05 -37.54 -4.77
C MET A 1 -30.09 -36.84 -3.82
N VAL A 2 -29.06 -36.18 -4.35
CA VAL A 2 -28.16 -35.36 -3.55
C VAL A 2 -28.72 -33.95 -3.60
N GLY A 3 -29.26 -33.49 -2.48
CA GLY A 3 -29.86 -32.15 -2.36
C GLY A 3 -28.78 -31.08 -2.43
N ASN A 4 -28.80 -30.29 -3.51
CA ASN A 4 -28.09 -29.02 -3.60
C ASN A 4 -28.66 -28.06 -2.55
N TYR A 5 -28.03 -27.97 -1.39
CA TYR A 5 -28.22 -26.86 -0.47
C TYR A 5 -27.59 -25.61 -1.10
N TYR A 6 -28.36 -24.93 -1.94
CA TYR A 6 -28.10 -23.52 -2.21
C TYR A 6 -28.20 -22.78 -0.87
N LYS A 7 -27.07 -22.28 -0.35
CA LYS A 7 -27.09 -21.27 0.71
C LYS A 7 -27.83 -20.07 0.11
N GLU A 8 -29.12 -19.92 0.42
CA GLU A 8 -29.86 -18.70 0.06
C GLU A 8 -29.05 -17.50 0.57
N GLU A 9 -28.56 -16.67 -0.34
CA GLU A 9 -27.96 -15.40 0.04
C GLU A 9 -29.02 -14.60 0.78
N ILE A 10 -28.76 -14.35 2.07
CA ILE A 10 -29.69 -13.62 2.92
C ILE A 10 -29.80 -12.22 2.35
N THR A 11 -30.97 -11.89 1.79
CA THR A 11 -31.23 -10.56 1.24
C THR A 11 -31.00 -9.49 2.32
N PRO A 12 -30.55 -8.28 1.96
CA PRO A 12 -30.33 -7.19 2.91
C PRO A 12 -31.53 -6.93 3.85
N GLU A 13 -32.75 -7.10 3.35
CA GLU A 13 -33.99 -6.93 4.10
C GLU A 13 -34.20 -8.04 5.14
N ARG A 14 -33.86 -9.30 4.79
CA ARG A 14 -33.86 -10.42 5.74
C ARG A 14 -32.80 -10.21 6.82
N LYS A 15 -31.62 -9.67 6.47
CA LYS A 15 -30.57 -9.32 7.46
C LYS A 15 -31.09 -8.32 8.50
N LEU A 16 -31.85 -7.29 8.09
CA LEU A 16 -32.40 -6.29 9.00
C LEU A 16 -33.39 -6.90 10.02
N VAL A 17 -34.22 -7.86 9.62
CA VAL A 17 -35.13 -8.59 10.53
C VAL A 17 -34.36 -9.41 11.57
N TYR A 18 -33.28 -10.10 11.16
CA TYR A 18 -32.41 -10.84 12.10
C TYR A 18 -31.65 -9.90 13.04
N LEU A 19 -31.21 -8.74 12.55
CA LEU A 19 -30.56 -7.71 13.36
C LEU A 19 -31.50 -7.18 14.44
N VAL A 20 -32.74 -6.84 14.12
CA VAL A 20 -33.73 -6.38 15.11
C VAL A 20 -33.94 -7.44 16.21
N LYS A 21 -34.15 -8.71 15.84
CA LYS A 21 -34.33 -9.80 16.83
C LYS A 21 -33.10 -10.01 17.71
N SER A 22 -31.90 -9.94 17.12
CA SER A 22 -30.65 -10.11 17.87
C SER A 22 -30.36 -8.94 18.81
N ILE A 23 -30.63 -7.70 18.39
CA ILE A 23 -30.54 -6.51 19.23
C ILE A 23 -31.45 -6.65 20.45
N THR A 24 -32.73 -6.97 20.25
CA THR A 24 -33.68 -7.16 21.36
C THR A 24 -33.21 -8.25 22.33
N LYS A 25 -32.74 -9.39 21.80
CA LYS A 25 -32.18 -10.47 22.62
C LYS A 25 -31.02 -9.99 23.49
N TYR A 26 -30.03 -9.30 22.92
CA TYR A 26 -28.84 -8.90 23.66
C TYR A 26 -29.05 -7.67 24.55
N GLN A 27 -30.06 -6.84 24.27
CA GLN A 27 -30.54 -5.81 25.19
C GLN A 27 -31.12 -6.44 26.46
N ILE A 28 -31.97 -7.47 26.32
CA ILE A 28 -32.57 -8.20 27.45
C ILE A 28 -31.48 -8.93 28.27
N CYS A 29 -30.53 -9.57 27.60
CA CYS A 29 -29.44 -10.26 28.28
C CYS A 29 -28.32 -9.32 28.78
N HIS A 30 -28.49 -7.99 28.68
CA HIS A 30 -27.49 -6.97 29.03
C HIS A 30 -26.08 -7.24 28.47
N ASN A 31 -25.97 -7.87 27.30
CA ASN A 31 -24.69 -8.22 26.69
C ASN A 31 -24.15 -7.05 25.87
N LYS A 32 -23.47 -6.13 26.56
CA LYS A 32 -23.00 -4.87 25.97
C LYS A 32 -21.98 -5.07 24.85
N GLN A 33 -21.05 -6.03 24.99
CA GLN A 33 -20.06 -6.31 23.95
C GLN A 33 -20.72 -6.76 22.65
N LYS A 34 -21.66 -7.71 22.72
CA LYS A 34 -22.36 -8.16 21.51
C LYS A 34 -23.20 -7.06 20.87
N LEU A 35 -23.82 -6.19 21.67
CA LEU A 35 -24.52 -5.02 21.16
C LEU A 35 -23.58 -4.04 20.46
N TYR A 36 -22.38 -3.83 21.00
CA TYR A 36 -21.34 -3.04 20.37
C TYR A 36 -20.92 -3.64 19.03
N GLU A 37 -20.61 -4.94 18.96
CA GLU A 37 -20.22 -5.61 17.70
C GLU A 37 -21.33 -5.53 16.64
N ILE A 38 -22.59 -5.75 17.05
CA ILE A 38 -23.74 -5.60 16.15
C ILE A 38 -23.82 -4.16 15.62
N ALA A 39 -23.71 -3.15 16.50
CA ALA A 39 -23.77 -1.75 16.10
C ALA A 39 -22.61 -1.37 15.16
N LYS A 40 -21.40 -1.85 15.43
CA LYS A 40 -20.21 -1.67 14.58
C LYS A 40 -20.42 -2.26 13.19
N ASN A 41 -20.87 -3.50 13.12
CA ASN A 41 -21.16 -4.16 11.84
C ASN A 41 -22.27 -3.43 11.08
N MET A 42 -23.35 -3.01 11.76
CA MET A 42 -24.40 -2.21 11.14
C MET A 42 -23.90 -0.87 10.58
N TYR A 43 -22.99 -0.20 11.29
CA TYR A 43 -22.40 1.04 10.79
C TYR A 43 -21.56 0.80 9.54
N ASN A 44 -20.74 -0.25 9.54
CA ASN A 44 -19.95 -0.64 8.37
C ASN A 44 -20.85 -1.01 7.18
N ASP A 45 -21.92 -1.79 7.42
CA ASP A 45 -22.90 -2.16 6.42
C ASP A 45 -23.60 -0.94 5.81
N SER A 46 -23.81 0.13 6.59
CA SER A 46 -24.40 1.39 6.08
C SER A 46 -23.54 2.08 5.01
N LYS A 47 -22.27 1.70 4.87
CA LYS A 47 -21.33 2.23 3.87
C LYS A 47 -21.25 1.36 2.60
N ILE A 48 -21.86 0.17 2.59
CA ILE A 48 -21.82 -0.75 1.44
C ILE A 48 -22.59 -0.17 0.26
N GLU A 49 -21.96 -0.09 -0.91
CA GLU A 49 -22.55 0.56 -2.10
C GLU A 49 -23.88 -0.05 -2.54
N THR A 50 -24.00 -1.39 -2.48
CA THR A 50 -25.18 -2.15 -2.90
C THR A 50 -26.44 -1.90 -2.06
N PHE A 51 -26.33 -1.25 -0.90
CA PHE A 51 -27.48 -0.91 -0.08
C PHE A 51 -28.22 0.31 -0.62
N SER A 52 -29.55 0.24 -0.64
CA SER A 52 -30.40 1.38 -0.97
C SER A 52 -30.17 2.55 0.00
N PRO A 53 -30.34 3.81 -0.44
CA PRO A 53 -30.15 4.97 0.43
C PRO A 53 -30.98 4.94 1.73
N ALA A 54 -32.20 4.38 1.65
CA ALA A 54 -33.06 4.20 2.81
C ALA A 54 -32.47 3.20 3.83
N MET A 55 -31.91 2.09 3.34
CA MET A 55 -31.26 1.08 4.18
C MET A 55 -30.01 1.64 4.85
N LYS A 56 -29.13 2.30 4.08
CA LYS A 56 -27.92 2.95 4.62
C LYS A 56 -28.28 3.88 5.79
N LYS A 57 -29.25 4.77 5.57
CA LYS A 57 -29.73 5.71 6.59
C LYS A 57 -30.34 5.01 7.81
N ALA A 58 -31.10 3.93 7.62
CA ALA A 58 -31.70 3.18 8.71
C ALA A 58 -30.65 2.48 9.59
N TYR A 59 -29.69 1.80 8.95
CA TYR A 59 -28.58 1.12 9.63
C TYR A 59 -27.71 2.10 10.40
N GLU A 60 -27.32 3.21 9.76
CA GLU A 60 -26.51 4.25 10.38
C GLU A 60 -27.23 4.83 11.62
N LYS A 61 -28.51 5.21 11.47
CA LYS A 61 -29.32 5.77 12.55
C LYS A 61 -29.48 4.79 13.73
N GLN A 62 -29.74 3.52 13.45
CA GLN A 62 -29.92 2.51 14.48
C GLN A 62 -28.61 2.19 15.20
N SER A 63 -27.51 2.07 14.45
CA SER A 63 -26.17 1.88 15.01
C SER A 63 -25.78 3.03 15.94
N ILE A 64 -25.92 4.28 15.48
CA ILE A 64 -25.63 5.48 16.29
C ILE A 64 -26.47 5.51 17.58
N ARG A 65 -27.74 5.10 17.50
CA ARG A 65 -28.61 5.00 18.68
C ARG A 65 -28.07 4.00 19.70
N ILE A 66 -27.70 2.80 19.25
CA ILE A 66 -27.14 1.76 20.13
C ILE A 66 -25.83 2.24 20.76
N PHE A 67 -24.94 2.85 19.97
CA PHE A 67 -23.71 3.42 20.51
C PHE A 67 -23.96 4.51 21.56
N HIS A 68 -24.95 5.38 21.36
CA HIS A 68 -25.32 6.38 22.36
C HIS A 68 -25.83 5.72 23.66
N ASP A 69 -26.65 4.68 23.56
CA ASP A 69 -27.17 3.98 24.73
C ASP A 69 -26.08 3.20 25.47
N LEU A 70 -25.11 2.62 24.76
CA LEU A 70 -23.91 2.00 25.35
C LEU A 70 -22.96 3.04 25.97
N SER A 71 -22.80 4.19 25.32
CA SER A 71 -21.97 5.30 25.81
C SER A 71 -22.50 5.87 27.14
N LYS A 72 -23.82 6.00 27.30
CA LYS A 72 -24.46 6.37 28.59
C LYS A 72 -24.13 5.36 29.70
N GLN A 73 -23.94 4.10 29.34
CA GLN A 73 -23.54 3.01 30.24
C GLN A 73 -22.02 2.92 30.42
N LYS A 74 -21.27 3.96 30.04
CA LYS A 74 -19.80 4.06 30.13
C LYS A 74 -19.04 2.98 29.35
N HIS A 75 -19.63 2.43 28.28
CA HIS A 75 -18.92 1.51 27.40
C HIS A 75 -17.86 2.27 26.60
N SER A 76 -16.60 1.96 26.87
CA SER A 76 -15.44 2.68 26.35
C SER A 76 -15.31 2.54 24.83
N ASP A 77 -15.54 1.36 24.26
CA ASP A 77 -15.47 1.14 22.80
C ASP A 77 -16.56 1.90 22.05
N ALA A 78 -17.79 1.91 22.56
CA ALA A 78 -18.90 2.67 21.97
C ALA A 78 -18.65 4.19 22.02
N GLN A 79 -18.04 4.68 23.11
CA GLN A 79 -17.61 6.08 23.19
C GLN A 79 -16.52 6.39 22.16
N TYR A 80 -15.52 5.52 22.01
CA TYR A 80 -14.48 5.67 21.00
C TYR A 80 -15.09 5.71 19.60
N TYR A 81 -15.97 4.76 19.29
CA TYR A 81 -16.59 4.64 17.97
C TYR A 81 -17.51 5.82 17.65
N LEU A 82 -18.25 6.36 18.62
CA LEU A 82 -18.98 7.63 18.43
C LEU A 82 -18.04 8.79 18.09
N GLY A 83 -16.84 8.82 18.69
CA GLY A 83 -15.80 9.77 18.33
C GLY A 83 -15.45 9.70 16.84
N ILE A 84 -15.18 8.49 16.33
CA ILE A 84 -14.90 8.23 14.91
C ILE A 84 -16.05 8.71 14.02
N ILE A 85 -17.30 8.36 14.35
CA ILE A 85 -18.48 8.77 13.57
C ILE A 85 -18.60 10.29 13.49
N TYR A 86 -18.39 11.01 14.60
CA TYR A 86 -18.45 12.47 14.60
C TYR A 86 -17.26 13.11 13.87
N GLU A 87 -16.09 12.47 13.89
CA GLU A 87 -14.93 12.90 13.11
C GLU A 87 -15.15 12.76 11.60
N GLU A 88 -15.71 11.63 11.15
CA GLU A 88 -16.11 11.42 9.74
C GLU A 88 -17.11 12.48 9.28
N LYS A 89 -18.03 12.89 10.17
CA LYS A 89 -18.99 13.99 9.96
C LYS A 89 -18.38 15.39 10.11
N LYS A 90 -17.05 15.50 10.25
CA LYS A 90 -16.29 16.74 10.45
C LYS A 90 -16.74 17.54 11.68
N ASN A 91 -17.40 16.91 12.65
CA ASN A 91 -17.80 17.52 13.92
C ASN A 91 -16.75 17.24 14.99
N TYR A 92 -15.58 17.86 14.83
CA TYR A 92 -14.42 17.61 15.70
C TYR A 92 -14.68 17.94 17.17
N LYS A 93 -15.52 18.94 17.47
CA LYS A 93 -15.89 19.28 18.87
C LYS A 93 -16.62 18.12 19.54
N LYS A 94 -17.58 17.48 18.86
CA LYS A 94 -18.27 16.30 19.39
C LYS A 94 -17.35 15.08 19.42
N ALA A 95 -16.53 14.88 18.38
CA ALA A 95 -15.57 13.79 18.34
C ALA A 95 -14.63 13.82 19.56
N ALA A 96 -14.00 14.97 19.80
CA ALA A 96 -13.11 15.18 20.94
C ALA A 96 -13.79 14.93 22.29
N LYS A 97 -15.08 15.31 22.44
CA LYS A 97 -15.86 15.02 23.66
C LYS A 97 -16.03 13.52 23.87
N TYR A 98 -16.30 12.76 22.82
CA TYR A 98 -16.46 11.30 22.92
C TYR A 98 -15.13 10.58 23.14
N TYR A 99 -14.05 11.03 22.50
CA TYR A 99 -12.70 10.55 22.80
C TYR A 99 -12.30 10.83 24.26
N GLU A 100 -12.67 11.99 24.80
CA GLU A 100 -12.44 12.32 26.22
C GLU A 100 -13.22 11.41 27.18
N LEU A 101 -14.48 11.09 26.88
CA LEU A 101 -15.24 10.09 27.65
C LEU A 101 -14.58 8.70 27.57
N SER A 102 -14.12 8.31 26.38
CA SER A 102 -13.45 7.03 26.16
C SER A 102 -12.11 6.94 26.91
N TYR A 103 -11.33 8.03 26.92
CA TYR A 103 -10.12 8.20 27.73
C TYR A 103 -10.41 8.06 29.24
N GLN A 104 -11.47 8.69 29.75
CA GLN A 104 -11.87 8.58 31.15
C GLN A 104 -12.20 7.13 31.54
N ASN A 105 -12.68 6.32 30.59
CA ASN A 105 -12.94 4.89 30.76
C ASN A 105 -11.76 4.02 30.29
N LYS A 106 -10.53 4.57 30.23
CA LYS A 106 -9.27 3.89 29.95
C LYS A 106 -9.21 3.18 28.59
N HIS A 107 -9.90 3.69 27.57
CA HIS A 107 -9.79 3.13 26.23
C HIS A 107 -8.46 3.53 25.56
N PRO A 108 -7.64 2.59 25.07
CA PRO A 108 -6.37 2.89 24.43
C PRO A 108 -6.53 3.79 23.18
N MET A 109 -7.36 3.39 22.21
CA MET A 109 -7.58 4.18 20.99
C MET A 109 -8.28 5.53 21.24
N GLY A 110 -9.30 5.59 22.10
CA GLY A 110 -9.91 6.87 22.49
C GLY A 110 -8.91 7.84 23.12
N THR A 111 -7.94 7.34 23.89
CA THR A 111 -6.85 8.15 24.45
C THR A 111 -5.90 8.65 23.35
N TYR A 112 -5.53 7.78 22.41
CA TYR A 112 -4.71 8.13 21.25
C TYR A 112 -5.36 9.22 20.39
N HIS A 113 -6.63 9.05 20.01
CA HIS A 113 -7.34 10.06 19.21
C HIS A 113 -7.58 11.37 19.96
N LEU A 114 -7.76 11.33 21.29
CA LEU A 114 -7.77 12.56 22.08
C LEU A 114 -6.42 13.29 22.01
N GLY A 115 -5.31 12.55 22.00
CA GLY A 115 -3.97 13.09 21.73
C GLY A 115 -3.92 13.82 20.38
N GLN A 116 -4.43 13.20 19.31
CA GLN A 116 -4.52 13.81 17.98
C GLN A 116 -5.38 15.09 17.98
N CYS A 117 -6.48 15.11 18.74
CA CYS A 117 -7.29 16.33 18.89
C CYS A 117 -6.48 17.50 19.45
N TYR A 118 -5.63 17.26 20.44
CA TYR A 118 -4.75 18.29 21.00
C TYR A 118 -3.55 18.60 20.09
N GLU A 119 -2.97 17.62 19.39
CA GLU A 119 -1.84 17.87 18.50
C GLU A 119 -2.22 18.76 17.29
N TYR A 120 -3.35 18.46 16.66
CA TYR A 120 -3.80 19.13 15.45
C TYR A 120 -4.82 20.25 15.70
N GLY A 121 -5.25 20.44 16.95
CA GLY A 121 -6.29 21.42 17.28
C GLY A 121 -7.69 21.03 16.76
N LYS A 122 -7.96 19.74 16.57
CA LYS A 122 -9.26 19.23 16.09
C LYS A 122 -10.25 19.17 17.24
N GLY A 123 -11.09 20.19 17.38
CA GLY A 123 -12.16 20.23 18.40
C GLY A 123 -11.69 20.56 19.83
N LYS A 124 -10.37 20.67 20.03
CA LYS A 124 -9.69 21.19 21.23
C LYS A 124 -8.67 22.23 20.79
N LEU A 125 -8.23 23.10 21.70
CA LEU A 125 -7.13 24.02 21.41
C LEU A 125 -5.83 23.22 21.24
N LYS A 126 -5.02 23.58 20.23
CA LYS A 126 -3.76 22.90 19.96
C LYS A 126 -2.84 22.97 21.19
N ASN A 127 -2.38 21.82 21.67
CA ASN A 127 -1.44 21.69 22.78
C ASN A 127 -0.60 20.40 22.63
N VAL A 128 0.61 20.57 22.12
CA VAL A 128 1.55 19.48 21.84
C VAL A 128 2.00 18.75 23.11
N ARG A 129 2.18 19.44 24.24
CA ARG A 129 2.57 18.80 25.52
C ARG A 129 1.47 17.91 26.07
N THR A 130 0.21 18.37 25.96
CA THR A 130 -0.95 17.55 26.33
C THR A 130 -1.08 16.34 25.40
N ALA A 131 -0.85 16.51 24.11
CA ALA A 131 -0.84 15.40 23.15
C ALA A 131 0.23 14.35 23.49
N GLU A 132 1.49 14.76 23.71
CA GLU A 132 2.60 13.89 24.13
C GLU A 132 2.22 13.08 25.38
N THR A 133 1.63 13.74 26.39
CA THR A 133 1.20 13.08 27.62
C THR A 133 0.09 12.04 27.38
N LEU A 134 -0.88 12.37 26.52
CA LEU A 134 -1.96 11.46 26.16
C LEU A 134 -1.45 10.27 25.35
N TYR A 135 -0.52 10.48 24.42
CA TYR A 135 0.10 9.40 23.68
C TYR A 135 0.89 8.46 24.59
N ARG A 136 1.70 8.98 25.52
CA ARG A 136 2.39 8.14 26.52
C ARG A 136 1.41 7.32 27.35
N LYS A 137 0.27 7.91 27.75
CA LYS A 137 -0.79 7.19 28.46
C LYS A 137 -1.44 6.11 27.60
N ALA A 138 -1.77 6.39 26.34
CA ALA A 138 -2.34 5.40 25.42
C ALA A 138 -1.37 4.24 25.17
N ALA A 139 -0.07 4.53 25.02
CA ALA A 139 0.96 3.53 24.87
C ALA A 139 1.12 2.63 26.11
N MET A 140 0.88 3.16 27.31
CA MET A 140 0.91 2.37 28.55
C MET A 140 -0.39 1.60 28.80
N VAL A 141 -1.55 2.24 28.56
CA VAL A 141 -2.87 1.65 28.80
C VAL A 141 -3.25 0.77 27.62
N GLY A 142 -3.23 -0.54 27.81
CA GLY A 142 -3.64 -1.51 26.78
C GLY A 142 -2.70 -1.60 25.60
N TYR A 143 -1.44 -1.16 25.76
CA TYR A 143 -0.37 -1.29 24.77
C TYR A 143 -0.78 -0.79 23.37
N CYS A 144 -1.30 0.44 23.29
CA CYS A 144 -1.76 1.03 22.03
C CYS A 144 -0.59 1.19 21.04
N GLN A 145 -0.44 0.23 20.12
CA GLN A 145 0.62 0.21 19.12
C GLN A 145 0.67 1.48 18.25
N PRO A 146 -0.46 2.02 17.72
CA PRO A 146 -0.41 3.28 16.98
C PRO A 146 0.14 4.45 17.78
N SER A 147 -0.12 4.49 19.09
CA SER A 147 0.40 5.54 19.94
C SER A 147 1.90 5.41 20.20
N MET A 148 2.42 4.19 20.32
CA MET A 148 3.87 3.95 20.46
C MET A 148 4.60 4.38 19.19
N ILE A 149 4.07 4.00 18.03
CA ILE A 149 4.68 4.36 16.75
C ILE A 149 4.63 5.87 16.54
N HIS A 150 3.49 6.52 16.84
CA HIS A 150 3.37 7.97 16.76
C HIS A 150 4.35 8.70 17.69
N LEU A 151 4.55 8.22 18.91
CA LEU A 151 5.58 8.76 19.83
C LEU A 151 6.98 8.64 19.22
N GLY A 152 7.31 7.44 18.72
CA GLY A 152 8.58 7.15 18.07
C GLY A 152 8.88 8.13 16.94
N MET A 153 7.98 8.20 15.96
CA MET A 153 8.07 9.10 14.81
C MET A 153 8.13 10.58 15.22
N SER A 154 7.35 10.97 16.23
CA SER A 154 7.32 12.35 16.71
C SER A 154 8.63 12.77 17.38
N TYR A 155 9.32 11.87 18.07
CA TYR A 155 10.65 12.14 18.61
C TYR A 155 11.75 12.15 17.53
N LEU A 156 11.63 11.36 16.46
CA LEU A 156 12.53 11.45 15.30
C LEU A 156 12.42 12.81 14.61
N ASN A 157 11.18 13.24 14.37
CA ASN A 157 10.89 14.46 13.63
C ASN A 157 10.99 15.74 14.47
N GLY A 158 11.01 15.61 15.81
CA GLY A 158 11.04 16.75 16.72
C GLY A 158 9.67 17.42 16.92
N ASN A 159 8.57 16.73 16.63
CA ASN A 159 7.20 17.25 16.69
C ASN A 159 6.81 17.74 18.09
N PHE A 160 7.42 17.16 19.14
CA PHE A 160 7.25 17.58 20.53
C PHE A 160 8.16 18.76 20.94
N GLY A 161 8.72 19.48 19.96
CA GLY A 161 9.63 20.61 20.16
C GLY A 161 11.07 20.20 20.48
N ARG A 162 11.39 18.90 20.44
CA ARG A 162 12.74 18.36 20.61
C ARG A 162 12.87 17.03 19.89
N LYS A 163 14.02 16.79 19.25
CA LYS A 163 14.39 15.46 18.77
C LYS A 163 14.96 14.64 19.92
N ASN A 164 14.70 13.33 19.92
CA ASN A 164 15.31 12.40 20.88
C ASN A 164 15.33 10.99 20.29
N LEU A 165 16.48 10.57 19.75
CA LEU A 165 16.62 9.26 19.11
C LEU A 165 16.47 8.09 20.10
N LYS A 166 16.91 8.25 21.35
CA LYS A 166 16.74 7.23 22.40
C LYS A 166 15.26 6.98 22.73
N GLU A 167 14.48 8.03 22.90
CA GLU A 167 13.03 7.90 23.09
C GLU A 167 12.36 7.37 21.83
N ALA A 168 12.81 7.79 20.63
CA ALA A 168 12.28 7.27 19.40
C ALA A 168 12.47 5.75 19.28
N ALA A 169 13.70 5.27 19.44
CA ALA A 169 14.04 3.85 19.45
C ALA A 169 13.20 3.10 20.49
N HIS A 170 13.21 3.57 21.74
CA HIS A 170 12.47 2.94 22.83
C HIS A 170 10.97 2.72 22.52
N TRP A 171 10.30 3.73 21.98
CA TRP A 171 8.87 3.60 21.66
C TRP A 171 8.62 2.73 20.43
N LEU A 172 9.47 2.80 19.41
CA LEU A 172 9.34 1.95 18.22
C LEU A 172 9.60 0.48 18.55
N GLU A 173 10.63 0.15 19.32
CA GLU A 173 10.92 -1.22 19.77
C GLU A 173 9.77 -1.81 20.59
N LYS A 174 9.19 -0.99 21.46
CA LYS A 174 8.02 -1.41 22.22
C LYS A 174 6.84 -1.68 21.30
N ALA A 175 6.71 -0.94 20.21
CA ALA A 175 5.65 -1.17 19.22
C ALA A 175 5.86 -2.45 18.41
N THR A 176 7.11 -2.83 18.11
CA THR A 176 7.44 -4.05 17.35
C THR A 176 7.26 -5.32 18.19
N THR A 177 7.48 -5.23 19.50
CA THR A 177 7.35 -6.36 20.44
C THR A 177 5.96 -6.52 21.04
N THR A 178 5.05 -5.57 20.81
CA THR A 178 3.67 -5.63 21.33
C THR A 178 2.83 -6.62 20.52
N LEU A 179 2.34 -7.68 21.19
CA LEU A 179 1.37 -8.62 20.64
C LEU A 179 -0.03 -7.97 20.57
N SER A 180 -0.40 -7.46 19.39
CA SER A 180 -1.78 -7.04 19.08
C SER A 180 -2.46 -8.05 18.16
N LYS A 181 -3.78 -8.22 18.28
CA LYS A 181 -4.57 -9.04 17.34
C LYS A 181 -4.91 -8.28 16.06
N ASP A 182 -4.96 -6.95 16.15
CA ASP A 182 -5.27 -6.03 15.06
C ASP A 182 -4.01 -5.21 14.76
N ILE A 183 -2.94 -5.88 14.32
CA ILE A 183 -1.68 -5.22 13.94
C ILE A 183 -1.88 -4.55 12.59
N ASP A 184 -1.69 -3.24 12.55
CA ASP A 184 -1.50 -2.50 11.32
C ASP A 184 -0.09 -2.82 10.79
N ARG A 185 -0.03 -3.74 9.82
CA ARG A 185 1.24 -4.24 9.26
C ARG A 185 2.05 -3.13 8.59
N ASP A 186 1.40 -2.19 7.93
CA ASP A 186 2.07 -1.07 7.27
C ASP A 186 2.69 -0.14 8.30
N LEU A 187 1.97 0.12 9.40
CA LEU A 187 2.49 0.93 10.49
C LEU A 187 3.68 0.24 11.18
N LEU A 188 3.59 -1.08 11.39
CA LEU A 188 4.67 -1.89 11.95
C LEU A 188 5.89 -1.93 11.01
N ALA A 189 5.68 -2.10 9.72
CA ALA A 189 6.69 -2.03 8.68
C ALA A 189 7.45 -0.69 8.72
N ARG A 190 6.72 0.43 8.81
CA ARG A 190 7.32 1.77 8.96
C ARG A 190 8.16 1.89 10.23
N ALA A 191 7.66 1.39 11.36
CA ALA A 191 8.42 1.41 12.61
C ALA A 191 9.73 0.60 12.50
N CYS A 192 9.69 -0.55 11.85
CA CYS A 192 10.86 -1.38 11.59
C CYS A 192 11.87 -0.68 10.67
N SER A 193 11.41 -0.04 9.59
CA SER A 193 12.29 0.73 8.69
C SER A 193 13.02 1.86 9.42
N GLU A 194 12.33 2.57 10.32
CA GLU A 194 12.97 3.62 11.11
C GLU A 194 13.94 3.06 12.15
N LEU A 195 13.62 1.95 12.82
CA LEU A 195 14.55 1.28 13.73
C LEU A 195 15.81 0.78 13.01
N TYR A 196 15.67 0.24 11.79
CA TYR A 196 16.81 -0.13 10.95
C TYR A 196 17.73 1.08 10.73
N LYS A 197 17.18 2.24 10.32
CA LYS A 197 17.98 3.47 10.11
C LYS A 197 18.65 3.94 11.40
N ILE A 198 17.93 3.93 12.51
CA ILE A 198 18.42 4.34 13.83
C ILE A 198 19.62 3.46 14.23
N TYR A 199 19.49 2.14 14.14
CA TYR A 199 20.54 1.21 14.56
C TYR A 199 21.70 1.09 13.56
N ALA A 200 21.44 1.27 12.26
CA ALA A 200 22.49 1.26 11.26
C ALA A 200 23.45 2.45 11.38
N ILE A 201 22.94 3.62 11.77
CA ILE A 201 23.72 4.87 11.85
C ILE A 201 24.15 5.19 13.28
N GLY A 202 23.36 4.84 14.28
CA GLY A 202 23.53 5.30 15.65
C GLY A 202 23.36 6.82 15.79
N ASP A 203 23.72 7.34 16.97
CA ASP A 203 23.79 8.76 17.28
C ASP A 203 24.70 9.01 18.48
N GLU A 204 25.85 9.62 18.23
CA GLU A 204 26.83 9.96 19.25
C GLU A 204 26.29 10.97 20.27
N GLU A 205 25.45 11.93 19.85
CA GLU A 205 24.94 12.98 20.73
C GLU A 205 23.96 12.43 21.78
N SER A 206 23.07 11.52 21.37
CA SER A 206 22.23 10.82 22.34
C SER A 206 22.98 9.70 23.04
N GLY A 207 24.12 9.23 22.53
CA GLY A 207 24.87 8.08 23.04
C GLY A 207 24.22 6.75 22.68
N LEU A 208 23.63 6.68 21.49
CA LEU A 208 23.14 5.45 20.86
C LEU A 208 24.23 4.93 19.92
N ILE A 209 24.83 3.80 20.25
CA ILE A 209 25.92 3.22 19.46
C ILE A 209 25.29 2.45 18.28
N PRO A 210 25.85 2.54 17.06
CA PRO A 210 25.38 1.73 15.93
C PRO A 210 25.46 0.24 16.25
N ASP A 211 24.40 -0.50 15.91
CA ASP A 211 24.32 -1.95 16.02
C ASP A 211 23.73 -2.52 14.72
N TYR A 212 24.63 -2.99 13.86
CA TYR A 212 24.23 -3.48 12.55
C TYR A 212 23.49 -4.83 12.61
N GLU A 213 23.77 -5.67 13.61
CA GLU A 213 23.06 -6.95 13.75
C GLU A 213 21.60 -6.71 14.15
N GLU A 214 21.39 -5.81 15.10
CA GLU A 214 20.06 -5.38 15.54
C GLU A 214 19.32 -4.65 14.40
N ALA A 215 20.01 -3.81 13.64
CA ALA A 215 19.43 -3.16 12.46
C ALA A 215 18.89 -4.20 11.46
N LEU A 216 19.66 -5.25 11.15
CA LEU A 216 19.23 -6.31 10.23
C LEU A 216 18.04 -7.12 10.75
N LEU A 217 17.86 -7.22 12.07
CA LEU A 217 16.67 -7.83 12.66
C LEU A 217 15.41 -7.02 12.31
N TYR A 218 15.45 -5.70 12.51
CA TYR A 218 14.34 -4.82 12.16
C TYR A 218 14.10 -4.77 10.65
N LEU A 219 15.15 -4.82 9.83
CA LEU A 219 15.00 -4.90 8.39
C LEU A 219 14.19 -6.14 7.96
N LYS A 220 14.55 -7.31 8.50
CA LYS A 220 13.82 -8.57 8.26
C LYS A 220 12.39 -8.48 8.74
N MET A 221 12.17 -7.97 9.96
CA MET A 221 10.83 -7.81 10.51
C MET A 221 9.96 -6.87 9.66
N GLY A 222 10.54 -5.77 9.16
CA GLY A 222 9.85 -4.85 8.25
C GLY A 222 9.43 -5.54 6.95
N ALA A 223 10.34 -6.32 6.35
CA ALA A 223 10.07 -7.08 5.15
C ALA A 223 8.99 -8.16 5.36
N GLU A 224 9.02 -8.89 6.48
CA GLU A 224 7.98 -9.86 6.85
C GLU A 224 6.59 -9.22 7.04
N ASN A 225 6.55 -7.94 7.43
CA ASN A 225 5.33 -7.16 7.59
C ASN A 225 4.92 -6.38 6.34
N GLY A 226 5.54 -6.63 5.18
CA GLY A 226 5.10 -6.05 3.89
C GLY A 226 5.81 -4.76 3.48
N SER A 227 6.88 -4.35 4.17
CA SER A 227 7.69 -3.21 3.73
C SER A 227 8.43 -3.52 2.43
N ILE A 228 7.99 -2.93 1.30
CA ILE A 228 8.66 -3.07 0.00
C ILE A 228 10.11 -2.55 0.09
N GLU A 229 10.32 -1.40 0.73
CA GLU A 229 11.66 -0.82 0.94
C GLU A 229 12.58 -1.81 1.65
N ALA A 230 12.10 -2.44 2.73
CA ALA A 230 12.91 -3.42 3.47
C ALA A 230 13.18 -4.69 2.65
N MET A 231 12.20 -5.17 1.88
CA MET A 231 12.40 -6.32 0.99
C MET A 231 13.48 -6.04 -0.04
N MET A 232 13.46 -4.85 -0.67
CA MET A 232 14.44 -4.45 -1.67
C MET A 232 15.84 -4.26 -1.07
N GLU A 233 15.93 -3.73 0.15
CA GLU A 233 17.20 -3.61 0.85
C GLU A 233 17.77 -4.99 1.23
N ILE A 234 16.93 -5.94 1.65
CA ILE A 234 17.36 -7.33 1.86
C ILE A 234 17.86 -7.94 0.54
N CYS A 235 17.21 -7.67 -0.59
CA CYS A 235 17.70 -8.10 -1.90
C CYS A 235 19.10 -7.54 -2.20
N ASN A 236 19.38 -6.28 -1.83
CA ASN A 236 20.70 -5.67 -2.00
C ASN A 236 21.77 -6.33 -1.13
N ILE A 237 21.43 -6.72 0.09
CA ILE A 237 22.34 -7.39 1.03
C ILE A 237 22.59 -8.85 0.60
N GLU A 238 21.52 -9.55 0.20
CA GLU A 238 21.53 -10.99 -0.08
C GLU A 238 21.87 -11.32 -1.55
N ARG A 239 22.55 -10.40 -2.29
CA ARG A 239 22.92 -10.58 -3.72
C ARG A 239 23.67 -11.87 -4.02
N LYS A 240 24.45 -12.38 -3.06
CA LYS A 240 25.21 -13.63 -3.18
C LYS A 240 24.42 -14.89 -2.79
N HIS A 241 23.17 -14.75 -2.35
CA HIS A 241 22.31 -15.83 -1.87
C HIS A 241 21.06 -15.94 -2.77
N PRO A 242 21.15 -16.60 -3.94
CA PRO A 242 20.13 -16.54 -4.99
C PRO A 242 18.73 -16.95 -4.53
N LYS A 243 18.63 -17.97 -3.66
CA LYS A 243 17.35 -18.44 -3.12
C LYS A 243 16.63 -17.37 -2.28
N LYS A 244 17.37 -16.63 -1.44
CA LYS A 244 16.81 -15.55 -0.62
C LYS A 244 16.48 -14.32 -1.45
N LEU A 245 17.39 -13.96 -2.36
CA LEU A 245 17.19 -12.88 -3.33
C LEU A 245 15.90 -13.10 -4.12
N LEU A 246 15.70 -14.30 -4.67
CA LEU A 246 14.48 -14.67 -5.39
C LEU A 246 13.23 -14.59 -4.51
N TYR A 247 13.30 -15.12 -3.28
CA TYR A 247 12.18 -15.11 -2.35
C TYR A 247 11.68 -13.69 -2.05
N TRP A 248 12.60 -12.78 -1.68
CA TRP A 248 12.24 -11.40 -1.34
C TRP A 248 11.81 -10.58 -2.57
N THR A 249 12.44 -10.82 -3.72
CA THR A 249 12.03 -10.17 -4.98
C THR A 249 10.62 -10.59 -5.38
N LYS A 250 10.26 -11.87 -5.26
CA LYS A 250 8.88 -12.33 -5.48
C LYS A 250 7.89 -11.66 -4.53
N LYS A 251 8.22 -11.57 -3.24
CA LYS A 251 7.38 -10.89 -2.26
C LYS A 251 7.17 -9.42 -2.57
N ALA A 252 8.22 -8.70 -2.96
CA ALA A 252 8.12 -7.30 -3.36
C ALA A 252 7.29 -7.13 -4.64
N ALA A 253 7.47 -8.02 -5.62
CA ALA A 253 6.72 -7.98 -6.87
C ALA A 253 5.22 -8.28 -6.70
N GLU A 254 4.87 -9.17 -5.76
CA GLU A 254 3.48 -9.44 -5.34
C GLU A 254 2.81 -8.22 -4.70
N LEU A 255 3.59 -7.32 -4.09
CA LEU A 255 3.15 -6.04 -3.53
C LEU A 255 3.24 -4.88 -4.53
N ASP A 256 3.28 -5.20 -5.82
CA ASP A 256 3.28 -4.26 -6.94
C ASP A 256 4.54 -3.38 -7.10
N CYS A 257 5.66 -3.78 -6.48
CA CYS A 257 6.96 -3.11 -6.66
C CYS A 257 7.45 -3.23 -8.11
N LEU A 258 7.54 -2.10 -8.81
CA LEU A 258 7.99 -2.04 -10.21
C LEU A 258 9.39 -2.64 -10.40
N GLU A 259 10.36 -2.24 -9.56
CA GLU A 259 11.73 -2.73 -9.66
C GLU A 259 11.81 -4.26 -9.51
N ALA A 260 11.08 -4.82 -8.55
CA ALA A 260 11.05 -6.26 -8.32
C ALA A 260 10.41 -7.02 -9.50
N GLN A 261 9.32 -6.49 -10.06
CA GLN A 261 8.67 -7.08 -11.25
C GLN A 261 9.61 -7.07 -12.46
N ILE A 262 10.37 -5.98 -12.66
CA ILE A 262 11.39 -5.88 -13.72
C ILE A 262 12.51 -6.91 -13.52
N LYS A 263 13.01 -7.07 -12.28
CA LYS A 263 14.03 -8.08 -11.96
C LYS A 263 13.53 -9.49 -12.26
N LEU A 264 12.31 -9.84 -11.85
CA LEU A 264 11.73 -11.17 -12.15
C LEU A 264 11.52 -11.38 -13.65
N ALA A 265 11.00 -10.38 -14.36
CA ALA A 265 10.84 -10.45 -15.80
C ALA A 265 12.20 -10.72 -16.47
N THR A 266 13.24 -9.98 -16.07
CA THR A 266 14.61 -10.15 -16.56
C THR A 266 15.13 -11.56 -16.25
N TRP A 267 15.02 -12.02 -15.01
CA TRP A 267 15.57 -13.33 -14.62
C TRP A 267 14.89 -14.51 -15.28
N TYR A 268 13.59 -14.42 -15.57
CA TYR A 268 12.85 -15.50 -16.20
C TYR A 268 12.90 -15.46 -17.73
N LEU A 269 13.01 -14.29 -18.35
CA LEU A 269 13.14 -14.13 -19.81
C LEU A 269 14.59 -14.35 -20.26
N CYS A 270 15.55 -13.75 -19.56
CA CYS A 270 16.98 -13.87 -19.82
C CYS A 270 17.56 -15.09 -19.10
N ASP A 271 18.65 -15.66 -19.61
CA ASP A 271 19.30 -16.81 -18.97
C ASP A 271 20.03 -16.38 -17.68
N HIS A 272 19.33 -16.54 -16.55
CA HIS A 272 19.85 -16.28 -15.19
C HIS A 272 19.83 -17.55 -14.32
N THR A 273 20.43 -18.63 -14.85
CA THR A 273 20.51 -19.95 -14.19
C THR A 273 21.05 -19.94 -12.75
N ASP A 274 21.87 -18.96 -12.38
CA ASP A 274 22.35 -18.79 -11.00
C ASP A 274 21.21 -18.50 -10.00
N ILE A 275 20.08 -17.96 -10.47
CA ILE A 275 18.94 -17.53 -9.64
C ILE A 275 17.69 -18.37 -9.92
N VAL A 276 17.32 -18.52 -11.19
CA VAL A 276 16.11 -19.25 -11.64
C VAL A 276 16.38 -20.04 -12.91
N GLU A 277 15.64 -21.13 -13.08
CA GLU A 277 15.50 -21.76 -14.39
C GLU A 277 14.69 -20.86 -15.31
N GLN A 278 15.05 -20.84 -16.60
CA GLN A 278 14.36 -20.02 -17.59
C GLN A 278 12.90 -20.47 -17.73
N ASP A 279 11.98 -19.51 -17.59
CA ASP A 279 10.55 -19.71 -17.77
C ASP A 279 9.99 -18.48 -18.48
N LYS A 280 9.98 -18.54 -19.82
CA LYS A 280 9.56 -17.42 -20.66
C LYS A 280 8.10 -17.03 -20.40
N ALA A 281 7.23 -17.96 -20.00
CA ALA A 281 5.84 -17.67 -19.71
C ALA A 281 5.70 -16.85 -18.42
N LEU A 282 6.42 -17.25 -17.37
CA LEU A 282 6.45 -16.52 -16.10
C LEU A 282 7.18 -15.17 -16.23
N GLY A 283 8.24 -15.11 -17.03
CA GLY A 283 8.93 -13.87 -17.34
C GLY A 283 8.05 -12.88 -18.09
N PHE A 284 7.31 -13.35 -19.11
CA PHE A 284 6.34 -12.53 -19.83
C PHE A 284 5.17 -12.10 -18.95
N TYR A 285 4.75 -12.93 -17.99
CA TYR A 285 3.76 -12.55 -16.99
C TYR A 285 4.24 -11.34 -16.15
N TRP A 286 5.46 -11.41 -15.59
CA TRP A 286 6.00 -10.31 -14.77
C TRP A 286 6.26 -9.05 -15.59
N LEU A 287 6.66 -9.19 -16.85
CA LEU A 287 6.80 -8.07 -17.78
C LEU A 287 5.46 -7.35 -17.97
N LYS A 288 4.36 -8.09 -18.16
CA LYS A 288 3.01 -7.52 -18.23
C LYS A 288 2.62 -6.79 -16.94
N GLN A 289 2.90 -7.38 -15.77
CA GLN A 289 2.61 -6.72 -14.49
C GLN A 289 3.39 -5.41 -14.33
N ALA A 290 4.67 -5.39 -14.69
CA ALA A 290 5.50 -4.19 -14.64
C ALA A 290 5.03 -3.08 -15.61
N ALA A 291 4.45 -3.45 -16.75
CA ALA A 291 3.95 -2.52 -17.77
C ALA A 291 2.63 -1.82 -17.38
N LEU A 292 1.84 -2.40 -16.47
CA LEU A 292 0.55 -1.83 -16.03
C LEU A 292 0.77 -0.45 -15.39
N PRO A 293 -0.11 0.55 -15.65
CA PRO A 293 0.00 1.88 -15.07
C PRO A 293 0.09 1.84 -13.54
N LYS A 294 1.06 2.55 -12.97
CA LYS A 294 1.32 2.63 -11.53
C LYS A 294 1.32 4.08 -11.08
N ASN A 295 1.04 4.31 -9.80
CA ASN A 295 1.18 5.64 -9.21
C ASN A 295 2.65 5.88 -8.85
N LEU A 296 3.45 6.30 -9.83
CA LEU A 296 4.90 6.46 -9.72
C LEU A 296 5.25 7.91 -9.36
N GLU A 297 6.11 8.09 -8.36
CA GLU A 297 6.45 9.41 -7.84
C GLU A 297 7.65 10.00 -8.59
N THR A 298 8.65 9.17 -8.90
CA THR A 298 9.89 9.63 -9.51
C THR A 298 9.84 9.57 -11.05
N ASP A 299 10.57 10.48 -11.70
CA ASP A 299 10.66 10.48 -13.17
C ASP A 299 11.43 9.27 -13.69
N ASP A 300 12.39 8.74 -12.92
CA ASP A 300 13.11 7.51 -13.25
C ASP A 300 12.19 6.28 -13.26
N GLU A 301 11.26 6.16 -12.30
CA GLU A 301 10.27 5.08 -12.30
C GLU A 301 9.31 5.18 -13.47
N LYS A 302 8.77 6.37 -13.74
CA LYS A 302 7.89 6.61 -14.90
C LYS A 302 8.60 6.23 -16.20
N ARG A 303 9.87 6.59 -16.32
CA ARG A 303 10.70 6.25 -17.46
C ARG A 303 10.94 4.74 -17.56
N ASN A 304 11.27 4.06 -16.45
CA ASN A 304 11.41 2.61 -16.42
C ASN A 304 10.11 1.92 -16.86
N GLN A 305 8.95 2.39 -16.41
CA GLN A 305 7.66 1.89 -16.87
C GLN A 305 7.47 2.09 -18.37
N GLY A 306 7.83 3.26 -18.91
CA GLY A 306 7.82 3.51 -20.35
C GLY A 306 8.70 2.51 -21.13
N CYS A 307 9.93 2.29 -20.66
CA CYS A 307 10.85 1.31 -21.28
C CYS A 307 10.24 -0.10 -21.27
N ILE A 308 9.64 -0.51 -20.16
CA ILE A 308 9.00 -1.82 -20.03
C ILE A 308 7.79 -1.97 -20.95
N GLN A 309 6.99 -0.92 -21.12
CA GLN A 309 5.89 -0.92 -22.08
C GLN A 309 6.39 -1.05 -23.52
N PHE A 310 7.48 -0.38 -23.88
CA PHE A 310 8.12 -0.55 -25.19
C PHE A 310 8.62 -1.99 -25.41
N ILE A 311 9.31 -2.54 -24.40
CA ILE A 311 9.80 -3.93 -24.42
C ILE A 311 8.64 -4.90 -24.59
N LEU A 312 7.54 -4.71 -23.85
CA LEU A 312 6.35 -5.53 -23.96
C LEU A 312 5.72 -5.45 -25.36
N GLY A 313 5.61 -4.25 -25.92
CA GLY A 313 5.15 -4.07 -27.31
C GLY A 313 6.04 -4.81 -28.32
N THR A 314 7.35 -4.83 -28.09
CA THR A 314 8.29 -5.58 -28.95
C THR A 314 8.07 -7.09 -28.85
N TYR A 315 7.83 -7.62 -27.64
CA TYR A 315 7.48 -9.04 -27.47
C TYR A 315 6.14 -9.42 -28.10
N TYR A 316 5.15 -8.53 -28.09
CA TYR A 316 3.91 -8.74 -28.84
C TYR A 316 4.15 -8.66 -30.36
N GLU A 317 5.05 -7.80 -30.83
CA GLU A 317 5.36 -7.71 -32.26
C GLU A 317 6.07 -8.96 -32.77
N THR A 318 7.07 -9.46 -32.05
CA THR A 318 7.91 -10.58 -32.51
C THR A 318 7.39 -11.96 -32.07
N GLY A 319 6.56 -11.99 -31.03
CA GLY A 319 6.12 -13.21 -30.38
C GLY A 319 7.20 -13.86 -29.51
N ILE A 320 6.76 -14.75 -28.63
CA ILE A 320 7.60 -15.61 -27.80
C ILE A 320 7.22 -17.05 -28.10
N GLU A 321 8.14 -17.80 -28.68
CA GLU A 321 7.94 -19.21 -29.04
C GLU A 321 7.36 -20.02 -27.86
N GLY A 322 6.23 -20.70 -28.11
CA GLY A 322 5.53 -21.53 -27.13
C GLY A 322 4.80 -20.78 -26.01
N VAL A 323 4.81 -19.44 -26.00
CA VAL A 323 4.23 -18.62 -24.91
C VAL A 323 3.21 -17.61 -25.45
N GLN A 324 3.59 -16.80 -26.42
CA GLN A 324 2.76 -15.71 -26.96
C GLN A 324 2.98 -15.62 -28.46
N LEU A 325 1.92 -15.73 -29.25
CA LEU A 325 2.02 -15.48 -30.69
C LEU A 325 2.12 -13.98 -30.96
N PRO A 326 2.73 -13.57 -32.09
CA PRO A 326 2.70 -12.19 -32.52
C PRO A 326 1.29 -11.61 -32.55
N ASP A 327 1.11 -10.40 -32.03
CA ASP A 327 -0.12 -9.62 -32.03
C ASP A 327 0.20 -8.14 -32.30
N GLU A 328 -0.05 -7.72 -33.53
CA GLU A 328 0.26 -6.36 -33.98
C GLU A 328 -0.58 -5.28 -33.28
N ASN A 329 -1.82 -5.60 -32.88
CA ASN A 329 -2.69 -4.64 -32.21
C ASN A 329 -2.22 -4.37 -30.78
N GLU A 330 -1.87 -5.43 -30.06
CA GLU A 330 -1.27 -5.31 -28.72
C GLU A 330 0.09 -4.62 -28.79
N ALA A 331 0.92 -4.97 -29.77
CA ALA A 331 2.21 -4.31 -29.98
C ALA A 331 2.04 -2.79 -30.16
N LEU A 332 1.15 -2.38 -31.07
CA LEU A 332 0.86 -0.97 -31.33
C LEU A 332 0.31 -0.26 -30.09
N TYR A 333 -0.60 -0.90 -29.35
CA TYR A 333 -1.13 -0.36 -28.10
C TYR A 333 0.00 -0.05 -27.11
N TRP A 334 0.89 -1.01 -26.85
CA TRP A 334 1.98 -0.85 -25.89
C TRP A 334 3.03 0.17 -26.34
N PHE A 335 3.31 0.25 -27.65
CA PHE A 335 4.14 1.34 -28.19
C PHE A 335 3.51 2.70 -27.97
N VAL A 336 2.20 2.84 -28.20
CA VAL A 336 1.49 4.11 -27.96
C VAL A 336 1.53 4.50 -26.49
N VAL A 337 1.27 3.57 -25.55
CA VAL A 337 1.34 3.88 -24.12
C VAL A 337 2.77 4.23 -23.69
N SER A 338 3.77 3.54 -24.21
CA SER A 338 5.18 3.87 -23.96
C SER A 338 5.57 5.25 -24.51
N ALA A 339 5.10 5.60 -25.71
CA ALA A 339 5.32 6.91 -26.32
C ALA A 339 4.69 8.04 -25.50
N LYS A 340 3.56 7.81 -24.82
CA LYS A 340 2.97 8.76 -23.85
C LYS A 340 3.89 9.06 -22.67
N LEU A 341 4.78 8.15 -22.33
CA LEU A 341 5.81 8.37 -21.31
C LEU A 341 7.11 8.96 -21.88
N GLY A 342 7.10 9.38 -23.16
CA GLY A 342 8.21 10.06 -23.81
C GLY A 342 9.31 9.16 -24.36
N ILE A 343 9.09 7.85 -24.45
CA ILE A 343 10.10 6.90 -24.94
C ILE A 343 10.31 7.08 -26.45
N THR A 344 11.51 7.50 -26.82
CA THR A 344 11.89 7.84 -28.21
C THR A 344 11.77 6.66 -29.16
N GLU A 345 12.22 5.48 -28.73
CA GLU A 345 12.22 4.25 -29.51
C GLU A 345 10.79 3.82 -29.86
N ALA A 346 9.83 4.02 -28.95
CA ALA A 346 8.43 3.74 -29.19
C ALA A 346 7.82 4.70 -30.22
N ILE A 347 8.18 5.99 -30.16
CA ILE A 347 7.72 7.01 -31.12
C ILE A 347 8.24 6.69 -32.53
N GLU A 348 9.51 6.32 -32.66
CA GLU A 348 10.10 5.91 -33.94
C GLU A 348 9.39 4.67 -34.51
N LYS A 349 9.16 3.67 -33.66
CA LYS A 349 8.47 2.43 -34.04
C LYS A 349 7.04 2.67 -34.55
N ILE A 350 6.30 3.60 -33.94
CA ILE A 350 4.95 3.97 -34.40
C ILE A 350 5.01 4.63 -35.78
N LYS A 351 6.00 5.51 -36.03
CA LYS A 351 6.18 6.18 -37.32
C LYS A 351 6.48 5.18 -38.44
N GLU A 352 7.35 4.20 -38.19
CA GLU A 352 7.64 3.13 -39.14
C GLU A 352 6.36 2.38 -39.55
N LYS A 353 5.55 1.97 -38.57
CA LYS A 353 4.28 1.27 -38.83
C LYS A 353 3.24 2.11 -39.58
N GLN A 354 3.19 3.43 -39.34
CA GLN A 354 2.30 4.33 -40.10
C GLN A 354 2.69 4.43 -41.57
N ILE A 355 4.00 4.43 -41.88
CA ILE A 355 4.52 4.44 -43.24
C ILE A 355 4.16 3.13 -43.96
N GLU A 356 4.27 1.98 -43.28
CA GLU A 356 3.93 0.67 -43.85
C GLU A 356 2.44 0.53 -44.22
N HIS A 357 1.54 1.14 -43.45
CA HIS A 357 0.09 1.03 -43.66
C HIS A 357 -0.54 2.13 -44.56
N LYS A 358 0.26 3.01 -45.19
CA LYS A 358 -0.22 4.08 -46.11
C LYS A 358 -1.32 4.98 -45.52
N TYR A 359 -1.23 5.35 -44.25
CA TYR A 359 -2.06 6.43 -43.70
C TYR A 359 -1.42 7.78 -44.05
N GLU A 360 -1.68 8.30 -45.25
CA GLU A 360 -0.98 9.49 -45.77
C GLU A 360 -1.47 10.84 -45.21
N ASP A 361 -2.57 10.94 -44.45
CA ASP A 361 -3.16 12.25 -44.11
C ASP A 361 -3.80 12.37 -42.71
N SER A 362 -3.19 11.79 -41.68
CA SER A 362 -3.41 12.28 -40.31
C SER A 362 -2.07 12.66 -39.70
N SER A 363 -1.87 13.95 -39.43
CA SER A 363 -0.57 14.42 -38.95
C SER A 363 -0.24 13.68 -37.66
N ILE A 364 1.00 13.18 -37.55
CA ILE A 364 1.54 12.59 -36.32
C ILE A 364 1.28 13.53 -35.12
N SER A 365 1.26 14.84 -35.39
CA SER A 365 0.85 15.92 -34.50
C SER A 365 -0.61 15.78 -34.03
N ASP A 366 -1.63 15.61 -34.86
CA ASP A 366 -3.03 15.49 -34.37
C ASP A 366 -3.30 14.23 -33.52
N PHE A 367 -2.65 13.10 -33.81
CA PHE A 367 -2.75 11.85 -33.03
C PHE A 367 -1.97 11.93 -31.71
N ILE A 368 -0.84 12.63 -31.69
CA ILE A 368 -0.01 12.84 -30.49
C ILE A 368 -0.51 14.03 -29.66
N ASP A 369 -1.11 15.06 -30.25
CA ASP A 369 -1.57 16.31 -29.61
C ASP A 369 -2.98 16.18 -29.00
N GLN A 370 -3.81 15.25 -29.48
CA GLN A 370 -4.94 14.74 -28.67
C GLN A 370 -4.46 13.99 -27.42
N VAL A 371 -3.18 13.62 -27.37
CA VAL A 371 -2.64 12.65 -26.42
C VAL A 371 -1.58 13.23 -25.49
N MET A 372 -0.94 14.38 -25.76
CA MET A 372 0.13 14.90 -24.88
C MET A 372 0.22 16.43 -24.83
N ASP A 373 0.21 16.96 -23.60
CA ASP A 373 0.90 18.18 -23.20
C ASP A 373 1.91 17.80 -22.09
N LYS A 374 3.17 18.23 -22.26
CA LYS A 374 4.39 18.06 -21.43
C LYS A 374 5.35 16.92 -21.81
N GLY A 375 6.63 17.29 -22.00
CA GLY A 375 7.73 16.40 -22.37
C GLY A 375 8.84 16.25 -21.33
N LEU A 376 9.72 15.28 -21.57
CA LEU A 376 11.20 15.28 -21.45
C LEU A 376 11.77 13.84 -21.55
N TYR A 377 13.03 13.76 -22.04
CA TYR A 377 14.10 12.73 -21.87
C TYR A 377 14.39 11.71 -23.01
N GLY A 378 15.71 11.55 -23.25
CA GLY A 378 16.34 10.76 -24.34
C GLY A 378 16.81 9.35 -23.96
N LYS A 379 17.90 8.88 -24.59
CA LYS A 379 18.41 7.48 -24.56
C LYS A 379 18.63 6.89 -23.15
N PRO A 380 18.46 5.56 -22.95
CA PRO A 380 18.52 4.88 -21.65
C PRO A 380 19.71 5.34 -20.80
N SER A 381 19.48 5.80 -19.57
CA SER A 381 20.58 6.04 -18.62
C SER A 381 21.25 4.71 -18.24
N GLU A 382 22.51 4.78 -17.87
CA GLU A 382 23.30 3.67 -17.28
C GLU A 382 22.62 3.02 -16.05
N SER A 383 21.56 3.62 -15.50
CA SER A 383 20.87 3.20 -14.27
C SER A 383 19.78 2.13 -14.44
N SER A 384 19.40 1.73 -15.65
CA SER A 384 18.41 0.65 -15.86
C SER A 384 19.05 -0.56 -16.52
N LEU A 385 20.12 -1.08 -15.91
CA LEU A 385 20.87 -2.24 -16.40
C LEU A 385 19.94 -3.43 -16.70
N GLU A 386 18.86 -3.58 -15.92
CA GLU A 386 17.84 -4.61 -16.11
C GLU A 386 17.00 -4.41 -17.38
N CYS A 387 16.49 -3.19 -17.65
CA CYS A 387 15.76 -2.95 -18.91
C CYS A 387 16.69 -3.10 -20.12
N GLN A 388 17.95 -2.67 -19.99
CA GLN A 388 18.95 -2.87 -21.04
C GLN A 388 19.22 -4.36 -21.31
N GLN A 389 19.18 -5.20 -20.27
CA GLN A 389 19.37 -6.63 -20.43
C GLN A 389 18.20 -7.27 -21.19
N ILE A 390 16.96 -6.94 -20.84
CA ILE A 390 15.79 -7.44 -21.59
C ILE A 390 15.83 -6.96 -23.05
N LEU A 391 16.25 -5.72 -23.31
CA LEU A 391 16.44 -5.18 -24.67
C LEU A 391 17.53 -5.90 -25.48
N LYS A 392 18.56 -6.45 -24.83
CA LYS A 392 19.60 -7.24 -25.51
C LYS A 392 19.06 -8.59 -25.98
N ASP A 393 18.18 -9.18 -25.19
CA ASP A 393 17.67 -10.54 -25.40
C ASP A 393 16.28 -10.57 -26.06
N LEU A 394 15.87 -9.46 -26.69
CA LEU A 394 14.63 -9.40 -27.46
C LEU A 394 14.62 -10.51 -28.52
N PRO A 395 13.47 -11.18 -28.73
CA PRO A 395 13.34 -12.17 -29.79
C PRO A 395 13.57 -11.45 -31.13
N ASN A 396 14.66 -11.81 -31.82
CA ASN A 396 15.12 -11.26 -33.11
C ASN A 396 15.96 -9.98 -33.10
N LYS A 397 17.13 -10.03 -32.45
CA LYS A 397 18.32 -9.33 -33.00
C LYS A 397 19.06 -10.23 -33.98
N SER A 398 18.52 -10.42 -35.18
CA SER A 398 19.28 -10.97 -36.30
C SER A 398 19.01 -10.18 -37.59
N HIS A 399 20.05 -9.44 -38.01
CA HIS A 399 20.34 -8.97 -39.37
C HIS A 399 19.43 -7.94 -40.04
N HIS A 400 19.60 -6.67 -39.67
CA HIS A 400 19.65 -5.61 -40.67
C HIS A 400 21.07 -5.07 -40.80
N SER A 401 21.86 -5.78 -41.60
CA SER A 401 22.96 -5.16 -42.35
C SER A 401 22.42 -4.76 -43.72
N PRO A 402 22.32 -3.47 -44.07
CA PRO A 402 22.32 -3.07 -45.46
C PRO A 402 23.79 -2.97 -45.89
N GLN A 403 24.34 -4.10 -46.36
CA GLN A 403 25.40 -4.06 -47.36
C GLN A 403 24.76 -4.39 -48.70
N MET A 404 24.54 -3.36 -49.52
CA MET A 404 24.98 -3.31 -50.91
C MET A 404 25.06 -1.85 -51.34
#